data_AF-A0AAI9TC37-F1
#
_entry.id   AF-A0AAI9TC37-F1
#
_cell.length_a   1.000
_cell.length_b   1.000
_cell.length_c   1.000
_cell.angle_alpha   90.00
_cell.angle_beta   90.00
_cell.angle_gamma   90.00
#
_symmetry.space_group_name_H-M   'P 1'
#
loop_
_entity.id
_entity.type
_entity.pdbx_description
1 polymer ?
#
loop_
_entity_poly.entity_id
_entity_poly.type
_entity_poly.pdbx_seq_one_letter_code
_entity_poly.pdbx_strand_id
1 'polypeptide(L)'
;MKDALNVSSELVCMLVARSPVLVYGVRTHSQGTSQPRRTLVLPRLGVVFDRSHEVVSGRLMRHVSAMGLLVEVGEDEYQPTNYTKALSLPLIGHGYLDLTASTGAGTLKFHEFSRKRRWMNPTDPWDTSLMYAYGTDKNIFPWMRGLGYGNHLNDYLSGYNLGRPHWMDPIVYPVQERLIDGADSSPDAPFLVDIGGNVGHDLKRFQSRYPNVPGKLILQDLPIMIDQIKDLDPAIIRMGYDFHDEQPVEGTSAELFPVPTLSISISNDVAYTSPR
;
A
#
# COMPACT_ATOMS: atom_id res chain seq x y z
N MET A 1 -13.77 -19.26 -6.32
CA MET A 1 -13.43 -19.32 -7.77
C MET A 1 -13.63 -17.97 -8.46
N LYS A 2 -14.74 -17.26 -8.23
CA LYS A 2 -14.94 -15.88 -8.72
C LYS A 2 -13.87 -14.90 -8.21
N ASP A 3 -13.51 -14.97 -6.94
CA ASP A 3 -12.53 -14.05 -6.35
C ASP A 3 -11.10 -14.27 -6.88
N ALA A 4 -10.72 -15.54 -7.12
CA ALA A 4 -9.42 -15.87 -7.72
C ALA A 4 -9.31 -15.44 -9.19
N LEU A 5 -10.43 -15.46 -9.93
CA LEU A 5 -10.48 -14.95 -11.30
C LEU A 5 -10.38 -13.42 -11.34
N ASN A 6 -10.98 -12.72 -10.37
CA ASN A 6 -10.85 -11.26 -10.25
C ASN A 6 -9.41 -10.82 -9.97
N VAL A 7 -8.71 -11.52 -9.07
CA VAL A 7 -7.31 -11.21 -8.77
C VAL A 7 -6.41 -11.43 -10.00
N SER A 8 -6.69 -12.49 -10.78
CA SER A 8 -5.96 -12.75 -12.03
C SER A 8 -6.21 -11.69 -13.11
N SER A 9 -7.43 -11.15 -13.22
CA SER A 9 -7.75 -10.13 -14.22
C SER A 9 -7.21 -8.75 -13.84
N GLU A 10 -7.16 -8.43 -12.54
CA GLU A 10 -6.49 -7.23 -12.01
C GLU A 10 -4.98 -7.25 -12.26
N LEU A 11 -4.33 -8.42 -12.12
CA LEU A 11 -2.91 -8.61 -12.44
C LEU A 11 -2.60 -8.32 -13.91
N VAL A 12 -3.48 -8.79 -14.81
CA VAL A 12 -3.38 -8.54 -16.25
C VAL A 12 -3.59 -7.06 -16.56
N CYS A 13 -4.58 -6.42 -15.92
CA CYS A 13 -4.80 -4.97 -16.00
C CYS A 13 -3.54 -4.16 -15.63
N MET A 14 -2.82 -4.57 -14.59
CA MET A 14 -1.60 -3.89 -14.17
C MET A 14 -0.45 -4.06 -15.16
N LEU A 15 -0.26 -5.26 -15.71
CA LEU A 15 0.73 -5.52 -16.77
C LEU A 15 0.45 -4.67 -18.02
N VAL A 16 -0.83 -4.49 -18.35
CA VAL A 16 -1.29 -3.61 -19.45
C VAL A 16 -1.06 -2.13 -19.10
N ALA A 17 -1.37 -1.70 -17.87
CA ALA A 17 -1.25 -0.32 -17.44
C ALA A 17 0.21 0.18 -17.30
N ARG A 18 1.16 -0.73 -17.04
CA ARG A 18 2.57 -0.40 -16.75
C ARG A 18 3.53 -0.58 -17.91
N SER A 19 3.08 -1.07 -19.06
CA SER A 19 3.96 -1.32 -20.21
C SER A 19 4.31 -0.01 -20.94
N PRO A 20 5.58 0.47 -20.92
CA PRO A 20 6.01 1.64 -21.69
C PRO A 20 6.03 1.40 -23.21
N VAL A 21 5.78 0.15 -23.63
CA VAL A 21 5.74 -0.32 -25.03
C VAL A 21 4.31 -0.28 -25.61
N LEU A 22 3.32 0.23 -24.87
CA LEU A 22 2.09 0.67 -25.51
C LEU A 22 2.36 1.96 -26.29
N VAL A 23 2.74 1.79 -27.55
CA VAL A 23 2.68 2.87 -28.54
C VAL A 23 1.26 3.42 -28.49
N TYR A 24 1.10 4.62 -27.94
CA TYR A 24 -0.13 5.40 -28.02
C TYR A 24 -0.41 5.73 -29.49
N GLY A 25 -1.02 4.78 -30.20
CA GLY A 25 -1.45 4.96 -31.58
C GLY A 25 -2.67 5.86 -31.61
N VAL A 26 -2.47 7.17 -31.77
CA VAL A 26 -3.55 8.08 -32.17
C VAL A 26 -3.88 7.78 -33.63
N ARG A 27 -4.97 7.06 -33.90
CA ARG A 27 -5.63 7.19 -35.22
C ARG A 27 -6.41 8.49 -35.20
N THR A 28 -5.84 9.55 -35.79
CA THR A 28 -6.62 10.73 -36.16
C THR A 28 -7.47 10.36 -37.38
N HIS A 29 -8.70 9.89 -37.19
CA HIS A 29 -9.72 10.13 -38.21
C HIS A 29 -10.15 11.59 -38.06
N SER A 30 -9.64 12.43 -38.96
CA SER A 30 -10.06 13.82 -39.07
C SER A 30 -11.55 13.84 -39.44
N GLN A 31 -12.43 14.12 -38.49
CA GLN A 31 -13.53 15.09 -38.59
C GLN A 31 -14.06 15.38 -37.18
N GLY A 32 -14.00 16.64 -36.76
CA GLY A 32 -14.73 17.14 -35.59
C GLY A 32 -13.85 17.53 -34.41
N THR A 33 -13.91 18.82 -34.07
CA THR A 33 -13.25 19.49 -32.94
C THR A 33 -13.66 18.88 -31.59
N SER A 34 -12.81 18.03 -31.02
CA SER A 34 -12.79 17.75 -29.57
C SER A 34 -11.39 17.26 -29.17
N GLN A 35 -10.98 17.59 -27.94
CA GLN A 35 -9.67 17.19 -27.38
C GLN A 35 -9.39 15.69 -27.63
N PRO A 36 -8.13 15.31 -27.93
CA PRO A 36 -7.80 13.93 -28.26
C PRO A 36 -8.11 12.99 -27.07
N ARG A 37 -9.10 12.12 -27.23
CA ARG A 37 -9.34 11.00 -26.31
C ARG A 37 -8.25 9.95 -26.54
N ARG A 38 -7.51 9.63 -25.47
CA ARG A 38 -6.44 8.61 -25.51
C ARG A 38 -7.08 7.22 -25.60
N THR A 39 -7.03 6.60 -26.78
CA THR A 39 -7.46 5.21 -27.02
C THR A 39 -6.26 4.27 -26.93
N LEU A 40 -6.42 3.14 -26.24
CA LEU A 40 -5.48 2.03 -26.28
C LEU A 40 -5.90 1.16 -27.47
N VAL A 41 -5.34 1.46 -28.64
CA VAL A 41 -5.36 0.51 -29.75
C VAL A 41 -4.35 -0.56 -29.40
N LEU A 42 -4.69 -1.85 -29.47
CA LEU A 42 -3.68 -2.92 -29.39
C LEU A 42 -2.59 -2.59 -30.42
N PRO A 43 -1.38 -2.15 -30.02
CA PRO A 43 -0.30 -2.05 -30.97
C PRO A 43 0.03 -3.48 -31.38
N ARG A 44 0.64 -3.67 -32.55
CA ARG A 44 1.69 -4.70 -32.63
C ARG A 44 2.63 -4.39 -31.47
N LEU A 45 2.47 -5.09 -30.34
CA LEU A 45 3.30 -4.91 -29.17
C LEU A 45 4.74 -4.99 -29.70
N GLY A 46 5.55 -3.96 -29.48
CA GLY A 46 6.96 -3.95 -29.90
C GLY A 46 7.83 -4.95 -29.14
N VAL A 47 7.21 -5.89 -28.42
CA VAL A 47 7.82 -7.14 -28.01
C VAL A 47 7.39 -8.15 -29.07
N VAL A 48 8.34 -8.66 -29.84
CA VAL A 48 8.09 -9.75 -30.80
C VAL A 48 7.56 -10.94 -30.01
N PHE A 49 6.24 -11.01 -29.89
CA PHE A 49 5.53 -12.15 -29.37
C PHE A 49 5.00 -12.93 -30.57
N ASP A 50 5.24 -14.24 -30.57
CA ASP A 50 4.71 -15.19 -31.54
C ASP A 50 3.18 -15.02 -31.72
N ARG A 51 2.61 -15.39 -32.89
CA ARG A 51 1.17 -15.25 -33.21
C ARG A 51 0.24 -15.89 -32.16
N SER A 52 0.73 -16.86 -31.41
CA SER A 52 0.02 -17.47 -30.27
C SER A 52 -0.34 -16.46 -29.17
N HIS A 53 0.47 -15.41 -28.97
CA HIS A 53 0.24 -14.38 -27.97
C HIS A 53 -0.84 -13.37 -28.36
N GLU A 54 -1.02 -13.04 -29.64
CA GLU A 54 -2.09 -12.12 -30.07
C GLU A 54 -3.47 -12.68 -29.69
N VAL A 55 -3.67 -13.98 -29.87
CA VAL A 55 -4.91 -14.67 -29.49
C VAL A 55 -5.14 -14.67 -27.98
N VAL A 56 -4.08 -14.90 -27.20
CA VAL A 56 -4.15 -14.89 -25.73
C VAL A 56 -4.43 -13.47 -25.22
N SER A 57 -3.72 -12.47 -25.72
CA SER A 57 -3.91 -11.06 -25.39
C SER A 57 -5.32 -10.57 -25.74
N GLY A 58 -5.83 -10.87 -26.94
CA GLY A 58 -7.19 -10.50 -27.31
C GLY A 58 -8.26 -11.14 -26.41
N ARG A 59 -8.10 -12.41 -26.04
CA ARG A 59 -9.00 -13.09 -25.08
C ARG A 59 -8.94 -12.46 -23.68
N LEU A 60 -7.76 -12.11 -23.21
CA LEU A 60 -7.56 -11.45 -21.92
C LEU A 60 -8.17 -10.05 -21.90
N MET A 61 -7.91 -9.24 -22.93
CA MET A 61 -8.44 -7.88 -23.01
C MET A 61 -9.97 -7.86 -23.09
N ARG A 62 -10.58 -8.76 -23.87
CA ARG A 62 -12.05 -8.94 -23.87
C ARG A 62 -12.60 -9.34 -22.51
N HIS A 63 -11.94 -10.25 -21.80
CA HIS A 63 -12.37 -10.65 -20.45
C HIS A 63 -12.29 -9.48 -19.45
N VAL A 64 -11.16 -8.76 -19.46
CA VAL A 64 -10.92 -7.58 -18.63
C VAL A 64 -11.92 -6.46 -18.94
N SER A 65 -12.26 -6.27 -20.21
CA SER A 65 -13.31 -5.34 -20.65
C SER A 65 -14.70 -5.78 -20.17
N ALA A 66 -15.04 -7.06 -20.32
CA ALA A 66 -16.31 -7.61 -19.84
C ALA A 66 -16.47 -7.51 -18.31
N MET A 67 -15.37 -7.47 -17.57
CA MET A 67 -15.36 -7.18 -16.13
C MET A 67 -15.52 -5.70 -15.78
N GLY A 68 -15.57 -4.81 -16.77
CA GLY A 68 -15.70 -3.36 -16.59
C GLY A 68 -14.39 -2.67 -16.17
N LEU A 69 -13.26 -3.36 -16.24
CA LEU A 69 -11.96 -2.76 -15.91
C LEU A 69 -11.46 -1.87 -17.08
N LEU A 70 -11.79 -2.27 -18.30
CA LEU A 70 -11.57 -1.50 -19.53
C LEU A 70 -12.90 -1.27 -20.25
N VAL A 71 -12.92 -0.33 -21.18
CA VAL A 71 -14.04 -0.10 -22.08
C VAL A 71 -13.59 -0.47 -23.50
N GLU A 72 -14.17 -1.50 -24.09
CA GLU A 72 -13.99 -1.80 -25.52
C GLU A 72 -14.74 -0.74 -26.35
N VAL A 73 -14.02 -0.01 -27.19
CA VAL A 73 -14.55 1.08 -28.03
C VAL A 73 -14.57 0.74 -29.52
N GLY A 74 -14.00 -0.41 -29.89
CA GLY A 74 -13.92 -0.95 -31.24
C GLY A 74 -13.37 -2.38 -31.18
N GLU A 75 -13.33 -3.07 -32.33
CA GLU A 75 -12.73 -4.41 -32.40
C GLU A 75 -11.27 -4.34 -31.97
N ASP A 76 -10.93 -5.03 -30.88
CA ASP A 76 -9.58 -5.06 -30.30
C ASP A 76 -9.05 -3.64 -29.91
N GLU A 77 -9.95 -2.69 -29.65
CA GLU A 77 -9.64 -1.34 -29.18
C GLU A 77 -10.26 -1.05 -27.81
N TYR A 78 -9.44 -0.61 -26.85
CA TYR A 78 -9.85 -0.45 -25.46
C TYR A 78 -9.53 0.95 -24.92
N GLN A 79 -10.27 1.41 -23.91
CA GLN A 79 -10.00 2.63 -23.17
C GLN A 79 -9.92 2.34 -21.66
N PRO A 80 -9.03 3.04 -20.93
CA PRO A 80 -8.90 2.85 -19.50
C PRO A 80 -10.06 3.52 -18.74
N THR A 81 -10.64 2.80 -17.79
CA THR A 81 -11.56 3.36 -16.79
C THR A 81 -10.80 4.14 -15.71
N ASN A 82 -11.51 4.84 -14.84
CA ASN A 82 -10.89 5.45 -13.65
C ASN A 82 -10.24 4.40 -12.74
N TYR A 83 -10.80 3.19 -12.67
CA TYR A 83 -10.21 2.06 -11.95
C TYR A 83 -8.84 1.68 -12.52
N THR A 84 -8.76 1.43 -13.84
CA THR A 84 -7.49 1.04 -14.47
C THR A 84 -6.45 2.16 -14.45
N LYS A 85 -6.88 3.43 -14.52
CA LYS A 85 -5.98 4.57 -14.28
C LYS A 85 -5.43 4.57 -12.85
N ALA A 86 -6.27 4.27 -11.85
CA ALA A 86 -5.85 4.19 -10.46
C ALA A 86 -4.80 3.08 -10.25
N LEU A 87 -4.95 1.92 -10.90
CA LEU A 87 -3.96 0.83 -10.87
C LEU A 87 -2.58 1.22 -11.46
N SER A 88 -2.51 2.31 -12.24
CA SER A 88 -1.24 2.84 -12.74
C SER A 88 -0.46 3.61 -11.67
N LEU A 89 -1.11 4.02 -10.58
CA LEU A 89 -0.45 4.68 -9.46
C LEU A 89 0.37 3.65 -8.65
N PRO A 90 1.67 3.88 -8.39
CA PRO A 90 2.51 2.94 -7.64
C PRO A 90 1.88 2.48 -6.32
N LEU A 91 1.36 3.41 -5.52
CA LEU A 91 0.74 3.12 -4.21
C LEU A 91 -0.49 2.20 -4.27
N ILE A 92 -1.14 2.08 -5.43
CA ILE A 92 -2.29 1.18 -5.64
C ILE A 92 -1.81 -0.07 -6.35
N GLY A 93 -1.23 0.08 -7.54
CA GLY A 93 -0.84 -1.05 -8.39
C GLY A 93 0.25 -1.93 -7.78
N HIS A 94 1.20 -1.37 -7.01
CA HIS A 94 2.20 -2.21 -6.35
C HIS A 94 1.57 -3.19 -5.36
N GLY A 95 0.56 -2.74 -4.61
CA GLY A 95 -0.17 -3.56 -3.63
C GLY A 95 -0.89 -4.75 -4.24
N TYR A 96 -1.47 -4.59 -5.43
CA TYR A 96 -2.10 -5.73 -6.11
C TYR A 96 -1.05 -6.70 -6.64
N LEU A 97 0.10 -6.21 -7.12
CA LEU A 97 1.15 -7.05 -7.68
C LEU A 97 1.85 -7.85 -6.59
N ASP A 98 2.32 -7.18 -5.53
CA ASP A 98 3.10 -7.82 -4.49
C ASP A 98 2.26 -8.76 -3.62
N LEU A 99 1.08 -8.35 -3.12
CA LEU A 99 0.25 -9.19 -2.26
C LEU A 99 -0.21 -10.43 -3.02
N THR A 100 -0.64 -10.27 -4.27
CA THR A 100 -1.06 -11.41 -5.10
C THR A 100 0.09 -12.36 -5.37
N ALA A 101 1.23 -11.84 -5.83
CA ALA A 101 2.36 -12.68 -6.23
C ALA A 101 3.05 -13.34 -5.03
N SER A 102 3.17 -12.63 -3.91
CA SER A 102 3.92 -13.11 -2.75
C SER A 102 3.07 -13.82 -1.70
N THR A 103 1.78 -13.50 -1.54
CA THR A 103 0.95 -14.05 -0.46
C THR A 103 -0.29 -14.81 -0.93
N GLY A 104 -0.66 -14.69 -2.21
CA GLY A 104 -1.92 -15.23 -2.74
C GLY A 104 -2.13 -16.73 -2.49
N ALA A 105 -1.07 -17.54 -2.52
CA ALA A 105 -1.19 -18.96 -2.22
C ALA A 105 -1.56 -19.24 -0.76
N GLY A 106 -1.19 -18.36 0.18
CA GLY A 106 -1.55 -18.43 1.59
C GLY A 106 -3.07 -18.37 1.80
N THR A 107 -3.74 -17.46 1.09
CA THR A 107 -5.20 -17.35 1.11
C THR A 107 -5.85 -18.57 0.47
N LEU A 108 -5.35 -19.01 -0.69
CA LEU A 108 -5.91 -20.18 -1.40
C LEU A 108 -5.78 -21.48 -0.60
N LYS A 109 -4.65 -21.68 0.09
CA LYS A 109 -4.37 -22.88 0.90
C LYS A 109 -4.79 -22.75 2.37
N PHE A 110 -5.41 -21.64 2.77
CA PHE A 110 -5.89 -21.45 4.15
C PHE A 110 -6.78 -22.60 4.61
N HIS A 111 -7.67 -23.09 3.75
CA HIS A 111 -8.57 -24.20 4.06
C HIS A 111 -7.82 -25.50 4.38
N GLU A 112 -6.72 -25.81 3.69
CA GLU A 112 -5.89 -26.97 3.98
C GLU A 112 -5.11 -26.80 5.29
N PHE A 113 -4.52 -25.62 5.47
CA PHE A 113 -3.79 -25.23 6.67
C PHE A 113 -4.67 -25.39 7.92
N SER A 114 -5.88 -24.83 7.88
CA SER A 114 -6.84 -24.87 8.98
C SER A 114 -7.38 -26.27 9.22
N ARG A 115 -7.69 -27.03 8.17
CA ARG A 115 -8.14 -28.43 8.31
C ARG A 115 -7.10 -29.31 9.03
N LYS A 116 -5.80 -29.16 8.71
CA LYS A 116 -4.71 -29.87 9.40
C LYS A 116 -4.62 -29.49 10.89
N ARG A 117 -5.02 -28.28 11.25
CA ARG A 117 -5.08 -27.75 12.63
C ARG A 117 -6.46 -27.87 13.28
N ARG A 118 -7.34 -28.70 12.71
CA ARG A 118 -8.71 -28.94 13.21
C ARG A 118 -9.54 -27.65 13.36
N TRP A 119 -9.28 -26.67 12.49
CA TRP A 119 -9.95 -25.37 12.48
C TRP A 119 -9.78 -24.56 13.78
N MET A 120 -8.72 -24.87 14.55
CA MET A 120 -8.34 -24.04 15.69
C MET A 120 -7.81 -22.69 15.20
N ASN A 121 -8.13 -21.63 15.93
CA ASN A 121 -7.56 -20.31 15.67
C ASN A 121 -6.03 -20.38 15.81
N PRO A 122 -5.27 -19.99 14.77
CA PRO A 122 -3.81 -19.95 14.88
C PRO A 122 -3.40 -18.86 15.87
N THR A 123 -2.57 -19.20 16.84
CA THR A 123 -2.01 -18.26 17.84
C THR A 123 -0.50 -18.07 17.70
N ASP A 124 0.14 -18.86 16.84
CA ASP A 124 1.58 -18.78 16.60
C ASP A 124 1.84 -17.97 15.32
N PRO A 125 2.50 -16.79 15.41
CA PRO A 125 2.83 -15.99 14.24
C PRO A 125 3.85 -16.68 13.30
N TRP A 126 4.52 -17.73 13.75
CA TRP A 126 5.46 -18.53 12.97
C TRP A 126 4.81 -19.74 12.27
N ASP A 127 3.53 -19.99 12.55
CA ASP A 127 2.76 -21.07 11.94
C ASP A 127 1.46 -20.54 11.33
N THR A 128 1.56 -19.96 10.13
CA THR A 128 0.41 -19.40 9.39
C THR A 128 0.19 -20.07 8.05
N SER A 129 -0.93 -19.76 7.39
CA SER A 129 -1.22 -20.27 6.05
C SER A 129 -0.21 -19.81 5.00
N LEU A 130 0.48 -18.67 5.20
CA LEU A 130 1.59 -18.23 4.35
C LEU A 130 2.74 -19.24 4.39
N MET A 131 3.22 -19.56 5.59
CA MET A 131 4.31 -20.53 5.82
C MET A 131 3.95 -21.89 5.25
N TYR A 132 2.73 -22.35 5.51
CA TYR A 132 2.21 -23.61 4.96
C TYR A 132 2.15 -23.61 3.43
N ALA A 133 1.69 -22.52 2.83
CA ALA A 133 1.45 -22.47 1.40
C ALA A 133 2.73 -22.47 0.56
N TYR A 134 3.74 -21.75 1.05
CA TYR A 134 5.01 -21.51 0.38
C TYR A 134 6.17 -22.35 0.93
N GLY A 135 5.98 -23.08 2.03
CA GLY A 135 7.04 -23.87 2.65
C GLY A 135 8.18 -23.01 3.20
N THR A 136 7.86 -21.82 3.71
CA THR A 136 8.82 -20.83 4.23
C THR A 136 8.76 -20.78 5.76
N ASP A 137 9.90 -20.48 6.38
CA ASP A 137 10.06 -20.17 7.80
C ASP A 137 9.96 -18.66 8.10
N LYS A 138 10.00 -17.83 7.05
CA LYS A 138 9.88 -16.36 7.13
C LYS A 138 8.43 -15.91 7.34
N ASN A 139 8.24 -14.91 8.20
CA ASN A 139 6.99 -14.14 8.26
C ASN A 139 6.90 -13.15 7.07
N ILE A 140 5.75 -12.47 6.94
CA ILE A 140 5.34 -11.78 5.71
C ILE A 140 6.37 -10.75 5.20
N PHE A 141 6.97 -9.94 6.07
CA PHE A 141 7.89 -8.86 5.67
C PHE A 141 9.20 -9.38 5.03
N PRO A 142 10.05 -10.18 5.73
CA PRO A 142 11.25 -10.78 5.15
C PRO A 142 10.93 -11.75 4.01
N TRP A 143 9.76 -12.39 4.00
CA TRP A 143 9.30 -13.18 2.85
C TRP A 143 9.16 -12.30 1.59
N MET A 144 8.37 -11.22 1.66
CA MET A 144 8.16 -10.30 0.54
C MET A 144 9.45 -9.62 0.08
N ARG A 145 10.30 -9.17 1.03
CA ARG A 145 11.61 -8.59 0.71
C ARG A 145 12.51 -9.59 0.00
N GLY A 146 12.55 -10.85 0.46
CA GLY A 146 13.35 -11.91 -0.15
C GLY A 146 12.95 -12.24 -1.59
N LEU A 147 11.70 -11.95 -1.96
CA LEU A 147 11.18 -12.09 -3.34
C LEU A 147 11.40 -10.83 -4.21
N GLY A 148 11.98 -9.76 -3.66
CA GLY A 148 12.19 -8.49 -4.38
C GLY A 148 11.01 -7.51 -4.32
N TYR A 149 9.98 -7.79 -3.53
CA TYR A 149 8.79 -6.94 -3.40
C TYR A 149 8.88 -5.87 -2.29
N GLY A 150 10.04 -5.66 -1.67
CA GLY A 150 10.18 -4.70 -0.55
C GLY A 150 9.71 -3.28 -0.89
N ASN A 151 10.11 -2.74 -2.05
CA ASN A 151 9.66 -1.41 -2.50
C ASN A 151 8.17 -1.38 -2.83
N HIS A 152 7.62 -2.49 -3.34
CA HIS A 152 6.19 -2.58 -3.65
C HIS A 152 5.35 -2.49 -2.37
N LEU A 153 5.81 -3.17 -1.32
CA LEU A 153 5.17 -3.15 -0.02
C LEU A 153 5.22 -1.76 0.60
N ASN A 154 6.35 -1.06 0.50
CA ASN A 154 6.45 0.33 0.96
C ASN A 154 5.44 1.25 0.24
N ASP A 155 5.36 1.15 -1.09
CA ASP A 155 4.40 1.93 -1.87
C ASP A 155 2.95 1.58 -1.48
N TYR A 156 2.63 0.29 -1.30
CA TYR A 156 1.31 -0.14 -0.84
C TYR A 156 0.96 0.43 0.53
N LEU A 157 1.87 0.33 1.51
CA LEU A 157 1.66 0.84 2.86
C LEU A 157 1.50 2.37 2.87
N SER A 158 2.21 3.10 2.01
CA SER A 158 2.02 4.55 1.83
C SER A 158 0.61 4.94 1.33
N GLY A 159 -0.01 4.04 0.55
CA GLY A 159 -1.33 4.21 -0.04
C GLY A 159 -2.48 3.68 0.80
N TYR A 160 -2.22 2.97 1.90
CA TYR A 160 -3.23 2.20 2.65
C TYR A 160 -4.40 3.05 3.14
N ASN A 161 -4.13 4.28 3.59
CA ASN A 161 -5.14 5.22 4.08
C ASN A 161 -5.65 6.19 2.99
N LEU A 162 -5.32 5.96 1.71
CA LEU A 162 -5.80 6.83 0.64
C LEU A 162 -7.33 6.78 0.54
N GLY A 163 -7.96 7.96 0.54
CA GLY A 163 -9.42 8.10 0.46
C GLY A 163 -10.18 7.87 1.77
N ARG A 164 -9.48 7.66 2.89
CA ARG A 164 -10.07 7.62 4.24
C ARG A 164 -9.70 8.87 5.04
N PRO A 165 -10.54 9.33 5.97
CA PRO A 165 -10.14 10.36 6.92
C PRO A 165 -8.85 9.95 7.64
N HIS A 166 -7.89 10.87 7.70
CA HIS A 166 -6.65 10.64 8.43
C HIS A 166 -6.94 10.55 9.93
N TRP A 167 -6.04 9.93 10.70
CA TRP A 167 -6.18 9.92 12.15
C TRP A 167 -6.29 11.32 12.76
N MET A 168 -5.62 12.33 12.17
CA MET A 168 -5.66 13.74 12.61
C MET A 168 -6.94 14.48 12.20
N ASP A 169 -7.85 13.83 11.48
CA ASP A 169 -9.14 14.45 11.17
C ASP A 169 -9.91 14.68 12.47
N PRO A 170 -10.56 15.85 12.68
CA PRO A 170 -11.22 16.14 13.96
C PRO A 170 -12.37 15.17 14.27
N ILE A 171 -12.94 14.51 13.24
CA ILE A 171 -13.96 13.47 13.41
C ILE A 171 -13.34 12.16 13.96
N VAL A 172 -12.05 11.92 13.68
CA VAL A 172 -11.32 10.73 14.12
C VAL A 172 -10.58 10.96 15.43
N TYR A 173 -9.76 12.01 15.50
CA TYR A 173 -9.01 12.36 16.70
C TYR A 173 -8.75 13.88 16.78
N PRO A 174 -9.24 14.56 17.84
CA PRO A 174 -9.06 16.00 18.04
C PRO A 174 -7.64 16.32 18.55
N VAL A 175 -6.69 16.43 17.62
CA VAL A 175 -5.26 16.65 17.90
C VAL A 175 -5.00 17.93 18.67
N GLN A 176 -5.67 19.03 18.33
CA GLN A 176 -5.42 20.32 18.95
C GLN A 176 -5.73 20.24 20.45
N GLU A 177 -6.92 19.76 20.77
CA GLU A 177 -7.45 19.71 22.13
C GLU A 177 -6.76 18.63 22.97
N ARG A 178 -6.38 17.50 22.36
CA ARG A 178 -5.84 16.35 23.12
C ARG A 178 -4.32 16.26 23.16
N LEU A 179 -3.62 16.84 22.19
CA LEU A 179 -2.15 16.74 22.12
C LEU A 179 -1.47 18.11 22.19
N ILE A 180 -2.02 19.16 21.59
CA ILE A 180 -1.32 20.44 21.46
C ILE A 180 -1.58 21.36 22.67
N ASP A 181 -2.84 21.52 23.08
CA ASP A 181 -3.24 22.54 24.07
C ASP A 181 -2.62 22.33 25.47
N GLY A 182 -2.18 21.11 25.80
CA GLY A 182 -1.53 20.75 27.06
C GLY A 182 -0.09 20.28 26.93
N ALA A 183 0.52 20.45 25.77
CA ALA A 183 1.86 19.94 25.49
C ALA A 183 2.96 20.66 26.30
N ASP A 184 4.05 19.96 26.59
CA ASP A 184 5.27 20.62 27.02
C ASP A 184 5.76 21.55 25.90
N SER A 185 5.87 22.83 26.22
CA SER A 185 6.32 23.88 25.29
C SER A 185 7.85 23.88 25.09
N SER A 186 8.58 23.04 25.83
CA SER A 186 10.02 22.86 25.66
C SER A 186 10.35 22.41 24.23
N PRO A 187 11.21 23.14 23.49
CA PRO A 187 11.64 22.73 22.15
C PRO A 187 12.38 21.37 22.14
N ASP A 188 12.92 20.96 23.29
CA ASP A 188 13.69 19.74 23.42
C ASP A 188 12.87 18.51 23.84
N ALA A 189 11.65 18.70 24.31
CA ALA A 189 10.78 17.62 24.73
C ALA A 189 10.30 16.81 23.51
N PRO A 190 10.27 15.47 23.58
CA PRO A 190 9.61 14.67 22.55
C PRO A 190 8.12 14.98 22.55
N PHE A 191 7.58 15.30 21.38
CA PHE A 191 6.16 15.61 21.23
C PHE A 191 5.38 14.41 20.69
N LEU A 192 5.84 13.86 19.57
CA LEU A 192 5.19 12.72 18.91
C LEU A 192 6.24 11.75 18.39
N VAL A 193 6.07 10.49 18.77
CA VAL A 193 6.89 9.38 18.29
C VAL A 193 6.04 8.51 17.37
N ASP A 194 6.45 8.37 16.11
CA ASP A 194 5.81 7.49 15.12
C ASP A 194 6.57 6.17 15.06
N ILE A 195 6.00 5.13 15.70
CA ILE A 195 6.63 3.82 15.93
C ILE A 195 6.21 2.86 14.81
N GLY A 196 7.18 2.40 14.03
CA GLY A 196 6.90 1.67 12.78
C GLY A 196 6.36 2.57 11.68
N GLY A 197 6.77 3.84 11.66
CA GLY A 197 6.28 4.87 10.74
C GLY A 197 6.76 4.75 9.29
N ASN A 198 7.48 3.68 8.94
CA ASN A 198 8.01 3.42 7.60
C ASN A 198 8.89 4.59 7.12
N VAL A 199 8.56 5.24 6.00
CA VAL A 199 9.30 6.40 5.47
C VAL A 199 8.84 7.74 6.05
N GLY A 200 7.99 7.75 7.09
CA GLY A 200 7.58 8.96 7.81
C GLY A 200 6.46 9.76 7.17
N HIS A 201 5.56 9.11 6.43
CA HIS A 201 4.44 9.78 5.75
C HIS A 201 3.49 10.48 6.72
N ASP A 202 3.20 9.86 7.86
CA ASP A 202 2.28 10.40 8.86
C ASP A 202 2.88 11.65 9.52
N LEU A 203 4.16 11.62 9.92
CA LEU A 203 4.85 12.79 10.47
C LEU A 203 4.98 13.93 9.47
N LYS A 204 5.27 13.66 8.18
CA LYS A 204 5.32 14.69 7.13
C LYS A 204 3.96 15.41 7.00
N ARG A 205 2.86 14.65 7.05
CA ARG A 205 1.50 15.21 7.03
C ARG A 205 1.18 15.96 8.32
N PHE A 206 1.59 15.43 9.47
CA PHE A 206 1.41 16.05 10.78
C PHE A 206 2.07 17.43 10.81
N GLN A 207 3.35 17.52 10.45
CA GLN A 207 4.11 18.77 10.39
C GLN A 207 3.47 19.77 9.41
N SER A 208 2.96 19.30 8.27
CA SER A 208 2.27 20.17 7.30
C SER A 208 0.97 20.76 7.86
N ARG A 209 0.25 20.00 8.70
CA ARG A 209 -1.03 20.39 9.29
C ARG A 209 -0.87 21.23 10.56
N TYR A 210 0.15 20.94 11.35
CA TYR A 210 0.48 21.58 12.62
C TYR A 210 1.93 22.08 12.61
N PRO A 211 2.25 23.10 11.80
CA PRO A 211 3.63 23.55 11.58
C PRO A 211 4.29 24.18 12.82
N ASN A 212 3.48 24.61 13.80
CA ASN A 212 3.92 25.31 15.01
C ASN A 212 3.81 24.45 16.27
N VAL A 213 3.78 23.13 16.11
CA VAL A 213 3.74 22.21 17.26
C VAL A 213 5.01 22.38 18.11
N PRO A 214 4.91 22.41 19.45
CA PRO A 214 6.10 22.41 20.30
C PRO A 214 6.80 21.03 20.27
N GLY A 215 8.07 21.00 20.67
CA GLY A 215 8.83 19.77 20.85
C GLY A 215 9.29 19.07 19.57
N LYS A 216 9.81 17.85 19.74
CA LYS A 216 10.45 17.03 18.70
C LYS A 216 9.48 16.01 18.11
N LEU A 217 9.49 15.91 16.79
CA LEU A 217 8.87 14.80 16.05
C LEU A 217 9.92 13.72 15.81
N ILE A 218 9.62 12.48 16.18
CA ILE A 218 10.58 11.37 16.12
C ILE A 218 9.97 10.24 15.31
N LEU A 219 10.65 9.83 14.24
CA LEU A 219 10.33 8.65 13.45
C LEU A 219 11.15 7.47 13.96
N GLN A 220 10.47 6.39 14.33
CA GLN A 220 11.06 5.12 14.73
C GLN A 220 10.68 4.02 13.73
N ASP A 221 11.66 3.29 13.24
CA ASP A 221 11.47 2.04 12.49
C ASP A 221 12.79 1.24 12.55
N LEU A 222 12.81 0.01 12.02
CA LEU A 222 14.02 -0.79 11.95
C LEU A 222 15.15 -0.01 11.26
N PRO A 223 16.42 -0.15 11.68
CA PRO A 223 17.54 0.62 11.11
C PRO A 223 17.60 0.57 9.57
N ILE A 224 17.34 -0.60 8.99
CA ILE A 224 17.30 -0.79 7.53
C ILE A 224 16.22 0.04 6.83
N MET A 225 15.10 0.34 7.50
CA MET A 225 14.05 1.19 6.97
C MET A 225 14.43 2.66 7.06
N ILE A 226 15.00 3.07 8.20
CA ILE A 226 15.50 4.44 8.41
C ILE A 226 16.57 4.82 7.38
N ASP A 227 17.50 3.90 7.07
CA ASP A 227 18.57 4.11 6.09
C ASP A 227 18.04 4.30 4.66
N GLN A 228 16.83 3.82 4.35
CA GLN A 228 16.22 3.96 3.03
C GLN A 228 15.56 5.32 2.81
N ILE A 229 15.38 6.13 3.87
CA ILE A 229 14.65 7.40 3.80
C ILE A 229 15.46 8.46 3.07
N LYS A 230 15.01 8.82 1.87
CA LYS A 230 15.63 9.87 1.03
C LYS A 230 15.04 11.26 1.27
N ASP A 231 13.72 11.35 1.42
CA ASP A 231 12.99 12.62 1.48
C ASP A 231 12.10 12.68 2.74
N LEU A 232 12.67 13.20 3.82
CA LEU A 232 11.98 13.53 5.06
C LEU A 232 12.65 14.76 5.67
N ASP A 233 11.85 15.69 6.18
CA ASP A 233 12.33 16.94 6.77
C ASP A 233 13.41 16.64 7.83
N PRO A 234 14.61 17.26 7.75
CA PRO A 234 15.66 17.12 8.76
C PRO A 234 15.24 17.50 10.19
N ALA A 235 14.17 18.29 10.36
CA ALA A 235 13.58 18.59 11.65
C ALA A 235 12.93 17.36 12.33
N ILE A 236 12.56 16.34 11.55
CA ILE A 236 12.07 15.06 12.08
C ILE A 236 13.26 14.17 12.40
N ILE A 237 13.39 13.81 13.68
CA ILE A 237 14.47 12.98 14.18
C ILE A 237 14.23 11.55 13.72
N ARG A 238 15.17 10.98 12.97
CA ARG A 238 15.11 9.59 12.52
C ARG A 238 15.86 8.71 13.49
N MET A 239 15.23 7.64 13.98
CA MET A 239 15.82 6.76 14.96
C MET A 239 15.56 5.28 14.60
N GLY A 240 16.64 4.52 14.43
CA GLY A 240 16.56 3.07 14.30
C GLY A 240 16.09 2.45 15.61
N TYR A 241 14.98 1.72 15.59
CA TYR A 241 14.35 1.13 16.77
C TYR A 241 13.57 -0.14 16.40
N ASP A 242 13.68 -1.18 17.22
CA ASP A 242 12.83 -2.36 17.17
C ASP A 242 11.79 -2.24 18.28
N PHE A 243 10.50 -2.22 17.93
CA PHE A 243 9.41 -2.05 18.89
C PHE A 243 9.24 -3.25 19.85
N HIS A 244 10.00 -4.33 19.66
CA HIS A 244 10.11 -5.42 20.63
C HIS A 244 11.02 -5.10 21.82
N ASP A 245 11.87 -4.08 21.70
CA ASP A 245 12.71 -3.59 22.78
C ASP A 245 11.95 -2.59 23.68
N GLU A 246 12.55 -2.20 24.79
CA GLU A 246 12.01 -1.15 25.67
C GLU A 246 12.06 0.21 24.97
N GLN A 247 11.00 1.02 25.09
CA GLN A 247 10.88 2.31 24.42
C GLN A 247 11.95 3.29 24.95
N PRO A 248 12.92 3.72 24.11
CA PRO A 248 14.01 4.61 24.55
C PRO A 248 13.58 6.08 24.71
N VAL A 249 12.41 6.49 24.20
CA VAL A 249 11.91 7.87 24.30
C VAL A 249 10.85 7.94 25.40
N GLU A 250 11.19 8.59 26.50
CA GLU A 250 10.26 8.85 27.60
C GLU A 250 9.65 10.25 27.51
N GLY A 251 8.50 10.45 28.17
CA GLY A 251 7.90 11.78 28.33
C GLY A 251 7.28 12.38 27.07
N THR A 252 7.01 11.57 26.04
CA THR A 252 6.32 12.02 24.82
C THR A 252 4.86 12.36 25.08
N SER A 253 4.28 13.32 24.35
CA SER A 253 2.83 13.58 24.41
C SER A 253 2.02 12.43 23.82
N ALA A 254 2.54 11.78 22.78
CA ALA A 254 1.91 10.61 22.18
C ALA A 254 2.89 9.67 21.45
N GLU A 255 2.47 8.41 21.34
CA GLU A 255 3.06 7.37 20.51
C GLU A 255 2.04 6.90 19.47
N LEU A 256 2.42 6.94 18.19
CA LEU A 256 1.57 6.54 17.06
C LEU A 256 2.01 5.16 16.53
N PHE A 257 1.04 4.25 16.37
CA PHE A 257 1.21 2.94 15.72
C PHE A 257 0.33 2.82 14.47
N PRO A 258 0.89 2.85 13.24
CA PRO A 258 0.10 3.05 12.02
C PRO A 258 -0.65 1.82 11.44
N VAL A 259 -0.47 0.56 11.89
CA VAL A 259 -1.20 -0.64 11.36
C VAL A 259 -1.12 -1.92 12.25
N PRO A 260 -2.10 -2.88 12.22
CA PRO A 260 -3.47 -2.86 11.70
C PRO A 260 -4.53 -2.60 12.79
N THR A 261 -4.14 -1.92 13.87
CA THR A 261 -5.08 -1.24 14.77
C THR A 261 -4.42 0.09 15.07
N LEU A 262 -4.87 1.17 14.41
CA LEU A 262 -4.41 2.52 14.73
C LEU A 262 -4.59 2.71 16.24
N SER A 263 -3.47 2.73 16.95
CA SER A 263 -3.44 2.87 18.40
C SER A 263 -2.59 4.09 18.67
N ILE A 264 -3.20 5.11 19.28
CA ILE A 264 -2.49 6.28 19.79
C ILE A 264 -2.41 6.06 21.30
N SER A 265 -1.20 5.86 21.80
CA SER A 265 -0.95 5.82 23.25
C SER A 265 -0.63 7.23 23.72
N ILE A 266 -1.33 7.71 24.75
CA ILE A 266 -1.11 9.03 25.36
C ILE A 266 -0.45 8.79 26.71
N SER A 267 0.58 9.56 27.03
CA SER A 267 1.38 9.38 28.25
C SER A 267 0.65 9.61 29.58
N ASN A 268 -0.64 10.01 29.56
CA ASN A 268 -1.47 10.32 30.73
C ASN A 268 -2.86 9.62 30.73
N ASP A 269 -2.90 8.31 30.49
CA ASP A 269 -4.04 7.37 30.65
C ASP A 269 -5.02 7.09 29.48
N VAL A 270 -5.34 5.78 29.40
CA VAL A 270 -6.32 4.98 28.60
C VAL A 270 -6.18 4.99 27.07
N ALA A 271 -5.53 3.94 26.58
CA ALA A 271 -5.54 3.48 25.19
C ALA A 271 -6.94 3.49 24.57
N TYR A 272 -7.12 4.27 23.50
CA TYR A 272 -8.31 4.20 22.67
C TYR A 272 -8.21 2.96 21.75
N THR A 273 -8.80 1.85 22.16
CA THR A 273 -9.10 0.74 21.23
C THR A 273 -10.36 1.10 20.46
N SER A 274 -10.32 1.08 19.12
CA SER A 274 -11.52 1.32 18.31
C SER A 274 -12.63 0.33 18.69
N PRO A 275 -13.92 0.73 18.65
CA PRO A 275 -15.02 -0.21 18.83
C PRO A 275 -14.93 -1.32 17.77
N ARG A 276 -15.14 -2.57 18.21
CA ARG A 276 -15.19 -3.76 17.35
C ARG A 276 -16.35 -3.71 16.36
#